data_AF-A0A7V9T5F4-F1
#
_entry.id   AF-A0A7V9T5F4-F1
#
_cell.length_a   1.000
_cell.length_b   1.000
_cell.length_c   1.000
_cell.angle_alpha   90.00
_cell.angle_beta   90.00
_cell.angle_gamma   90.00
#
_symmetry.space_group_name_H-M   'P 1'
#
loop_
_entity.id
_entity.type
_entity.pdbx_description
1 polymer ?
#
loop_
_entity_poly.entity_id
_entity_poly.type
_entity_poly.pdbx_seq_one_letter_code
_entity_poly.pdbx_strand_id
1 'polypeptide(L)'
;MPITHQQIQVRQVTHWQPTWTETSPGTEGTYTFQLILDDGAEETMLTLSEGDADNLFDWLSSSETVFFDTARRVLLFGTRPVGA
;
A
#
# COMPACT_ATOMS: atom_id res chain seq x y z
N MET A 1 -5.84 -20.63 22.71
CA MET A 1 -4.63 -20.38 21.92
C MET A 1 -4.47 -18.88 21.81
N PRO A 2 -3.32 -18.28 22.19
CA PRO A 2 -3.12 -16.85 21.91
C PRO A 2 -3.07 -16.69 20.40
N ILE A 3 -3.77 -15.70 19.86
CA ILE A 3 -3.63 -15.34 18.45
C ILE A 3 -2.24 -14.71 18.32
N THR A 4 -1.27 -15.46 17.79
CA THR A 4 0.00 -14.90 17.36
C THR A 4 -0.28 -14.01 16.16
N HIS A 5 0.29 -12.80 16.11
CA HIS A 5 0.10 -11.81 15.03
C HIS A 5 0.32 -12.38 13.62
N GLN A 6 1.02 -13.52 13.50
CA GLN A 6 1.25 -14.28 12.28
C GLN A 6 0.01 -14.83 11.56
N GLN A 7 -1.18 -14.84 12.18
CA GLN A 7 -2.40 -15.31 11.50
C GLN A 7 -3.18 -14.23 10.74
N ILE A 8 -2.94 -12.95 11.03
CA ILE A 8 -3.69 -11.87 10.37
C ILE A 8 -2.99 -11.51 9.06
N GLN A 9 -3.54 -12.01 7.95
CA GLN A 9 -3.01 -11.79 6.61
C GLN A 9 -3.51 -10.51 5.96
N VAL A 10 -4.58 -9.90 6.49
CA VAL A 10 -5.13 -8.64 5.99
C VAL A 10 -4.95 -7.60 7.08
N ARG A 11 -4.14 -6.59 6.80
CA ARG A 11 -3.70 -5.57 7.77
C ARG A 11 -4.11 -4.18 7.34
N GLN A 12 -4.37 -3.29 8.28
CA GLN A 12 -4.75 -1.92 7.94
C GLN A 12 -3.51 -1.14 7.50
N VAL A 13 -3.60 -0.43 6.38
CA VAL A 13 -2.59 0.58 6.01
C VAL A 13 -2.90 1.83 6.83
N THR A 14 -2.07 2.10 7.82
CA THR A 14 -2.24 3.24 8.73
C THR A 14 -1.56 4.50 8.20
N HIS A 15 -0.39 4.33 7.60
CA HIS A 15 0.35 5.39 6.94
C HIS A 15 0.99 4.85 5.66
N TRP A 16 1.35 5.74 4.76
CA TRP A 16 2.15 5.41 3.59
C TRP A 16 3.07 6.56 3.25
N GLN A 17 4.20 6.24 2.64
CA GLN A 17 5.21 7.20 2.24
C GLN A 17 5.60 6.98 0.78
N PRO A 18 5.28 7.92 -0.12
CA PRO A 18 5.81 7.90 -1.47
C PRO A 18 7.25 8.40 -1.48
N THR A 19 8.09 7.76 -2.30
CA THR A 19 9.45 8.20 -2.56
C THR A 19 9.78 8.04 -4.05
N TRP A 20 10.65 8.90 -4.54
CA TRP A 20 11.21 8.83 -5.89
C TRP A 20 12.73 8.83 -5.80
N THR A 21 13.37 7.94 -6.55
CA THR A 21 14.84 7.82 -6.58
C THR A 21 15.35 7.98 -8.00
N GLU A 22 16.29 8.90 -8.20
CA GLU A 22 17.00 9.06 -9.48
C GLU A 22 17.84 7.80 -9.77
N THR A 23 17.68 7.24 -10.96
CA THR A 23 18.45 6.08 -11.42
C THR A 23 19.72 6.52 -12.16
N SER A 24 19.59 7.55 -13.01
CA SER A 24 20.67 8.21 -13.75
C SER A 24 20.21 9.60 -14.23
N PRO A 25 21.14 10.52 -14.52
CA PRO A 25 20.79 11.85 -14.99
C PRO A 25 19.98 11.80 -16.30
N GLY A 26 18.78 12.39 -16.26
CA GLY A 26 17.90 12.51 -17.43
C GLY A 26 17.12 11.24 -17.80
N THR A 27 17.13 10.20 -16.96
CA THR A 27 16.30 9.00 -17.14
C THR A 27 15.14 8.99 -16.15
N GLU A 28 14.13 8.16 -16.43
CA GLU A 28 13.06 7.90 -15.47
C GLU A 28 13.63 7.34 -14.16
N GLY A 29 13.21 7.93 -13.05
CA GLY A 29 13.53 7.42 -11.72
C GLY A 29 12.57 6.31 -11.30
N THR A 30 12.85 5.71 -10.15
CA THR A 30 12.01 4.65 -9.58
C THR A 30 11.11 5.23 -8.51
N TYR A 31 9.80 5.01 -8.66
CA TYR A 31 8.84 5.29 -7.61
C TYR A 31 8.73 4.09 -6.67
N THR A 32 8.76 4.35 -5.37
CA THR A 32 8.44 3.36 -4.35
C THR A 32 7.48 3.92 -3.33
N PHE A 33 6.52 3.11 -2.91
CA PHE A 33 5.60 3.44 -1.82
C PHE A 33 5.87 2.49 -0.67
N GLN A 34 6.18 3.04 0.51
CA GLN A 34 6.22 2.28 1.74
C GLN A 34 4.82 2.30 2.37
N LEU A 35 4.28 1.13 2.68
CA LEU A 35 3.07 0.95 3.45
C LEU A 35 3.45 0.65 4.89
N ILE A 36 2.85 1.37 5.84
CA ILE A 36 3.02 1.18 7.28
C ILE A 36 1.74 0.54 7.80
N LEU A 37 1.84 -0.71 8.23
CA LEU A 37 0.71 -1.56 8.58
C LEU A 37 0.51 -1.60 10.09
N ASP A 38 -0.74 -1.52 10.52
CA ASP A 38 -1.17 -1.58 11.93
C ASP A 38 -0.27 -0.73 12.87
N ASP A 39 -0.16 0.57 12.58
CA ASP A 39 0.62 1.57 13.33
C ASP A 39 2.13 1.23 13.47
N GLY A 40 2.69 0.57 12.45
CA GLY A 40 4.11 0.22 12.40
C GLY A 40 4.43 -1.16 12.95
N ALA A 41 3.42 -2.01 13.16
CA ALA A 41 3.66 -3.41 13.50
C ALA A 41 4.33 -4.19 12.35
N GLU A 42 4.12 -3.75 11.11
CA GLU A 42 4.77 -4.31 9.91
C GLU A 42 4.88 -3.23 8.82
N GLU A 43 5.84 -3.37 7.91
CA GLU A 43 6.02 -2.47 6.78
C GLU A 43 6.22 -3.25 5.48
N THR A 44 5.79 -2.69 4.36
CA THR A 44 6.01 -3.28 3.03
C THR A 44 6.32 -2.20 2.01
N MET A 45 7.27 -2.48 1.12
CA MET A 45 7.59 -1.61 0.00
C MET A 45 6.99 -2.12 -1.31
N LEU A 46 6.45 -1.19 -2.09
CA LEU A 46 5.97 -1.39 -3.46
C LEU A 46 6.89 -0.61 -4.39
N THR A 47 7.37 -1.24 -5.45
CA THR A 47 8.06 -0.56 -6.57
C THR A 47 7.07 -0.42 -7.71
N LEU A 48 6.92 0.80 -8.22
CA LEU A 48 5.83 1.16 -9.12
C LEU A 48 6.38 1.78 -10.40
N SER A 49 5.64 1.61 -11.49
CA SER A 49 5.77 2.49 -12.65
C SER A 49 5.25 3.90 -12.31
N GLU A 50 5.58 4.90 -13.11
CA GLU A 50 5.05 6.26 -12.93
C GLU A 50 3.51 6.28 -12.95
N GLY A 51 2.89 5.64 -13.94
CA GLY A 51 1.43 5.59 -14.06
C GLY A 51 0.76 4.86 -12.90
N ASP A 52 1.37 3.78 -12.39
CA ASP A 52 0.83 3.09 -11.22
C ASP A 52 1.00 3.91 -9.94
N ALA A 53 2.10 4.66 -9.82
CA ALA A 53 2.34 5.55 -8.67
C ALA A 53 1.30 6.68 -8.60
N ASP A 54 0.96 7.30 -9.73
CA ASP A 54 -0.07 8.34 -9.82
C ASP A 54 -1.46 7.80 -9.43
N ASN A 55 -1.88 6.70 -10.07
CA ASN A 55 -3.15 6.04 -9.76
C ASN A 55 -3.23 5.62 -8.28
N LEU A 56 -2.16 5.04 -7.75
CA LEU A 56 -2.12 4.58 -6.38
C LEU A 56 -2.13 5.75 -5.38
N PHE A 57 -1.44 6.85 -5.68
CA PHE A 57 -1.47 8.06 -4.88
C PHE A 57 -2.91 8.58 -4.72
N ASP A 58 -3.65 8.65 -5.83
CA ASP A 58 -5.04 9.11 -5.85
C ASP A 58 -5.96 8.20 -5.05
N TRP A 59 -5.85 6.88 -5.20
CA TRP A 59 -6.67 5.93 -4.46
C TRP A 59 -6.39 5.95 -2.96
N LEU A 60 -5.11 6.00 -2.56
CA LEU A 60 -4.73 6.11 -1.14
C LEU A 60 -5.18 7.43 -0.53
N SER A 61 -5.10 8.53 -1.28
CA SER A 61 -5.50 9.87 -0.80
C SER A 61 -7.02 10.04 -0.69
N SER A 62 -7.79 9.34 -1.53
CA SER A 62 -9.25 9.44 -1.57
C SER A 62 -9.97 8.42 -0.69
N SER A 63 -9.27 7.40 -0.19
CA SER A 63 -9.86 6.32 0.60
C SER A 63 -9.78 6.62 2.10
N GLU A 64 -10.92 6.52 2.78
CA GLU A 64 -10.97 6.65 4.26
C GLU A 64 -10.35 5.44 4.97
N THR A 65 -10.40 4.25 4.36
CA THR A 65 -9.85 3.03 4.94
C THR A 65 -9.26 2.14 3.85
N VAL A 66 -8.02 1.71 4.07
CA VAL A 66 -7.28 0.85 3.15
C VAL A 66 -6.68 -0.32 3.92
N PHE A 67 -6.76 -1.51 3.34
CA PHE A 67 -6.13 -2.71 3.88
C PHE A 67 -5.16 -3.30 2.86
N PHE A 68 -4.18 -4.04 3.36
CA PHE A 68 -3.24 -4.80 2.56
C PHE A 68 -3.30 -6.28 2.94
N ASP A 69 -3.63 -7.13 1.97
CA ASP A 69 -3.50 -8.58 2.08
C ASP A 69 -2.02 -8.94 1.85
N THR A 70 -1.29 -9.22 2.92
CA THR A 70 0.15 -9.52 2.90
C THR A 70 0.44 -10.85 2.21
N ALA A 71 -0.50 -11.80 2.24
CA ALA A 71 -0.32 -13.11 1.62
C ALA A 71 -0.49 -13.05 0.10
N ARG A 72 -1.46 -12.28 -0.38
CA ARG A 72 -1.74 -12.12 -1.82
C ARG A 72 -1.08 -10.91 -2.45
N ARG A 73 -0.52 -10.02 -1.63
CA ARG A 73 0.02 -8.70 -2.01
C ARG A 73 -1.00 -7.83 -2.74
N VAL A 74 -2.18 -7.67 -2.14
CA VAL A 74 -3.30 -6.90 -2.73
C VAL A 74 -3.70 -5.76 -1.81
N LEU A 75 -3.81 -4.55 -2.35
CA LEU A 75 -4.45 -3.41 -1.67
C LEU A 75 -5.97 -3.44 -1.87
N LEU A 76 -6.69 -3.19 -0.79
CA LEU A 76 -8.15 -3.23 -0.72
C LEU A 76 -8.66 -1.85 -0.28
N PHE A 77 -9.37 -1.16 -1.18
CA PHE A 77 -9.84 0.22 -1.00
C PHE A 77 -11.34 0.23 -0.69
N GLY A 78 -11.68 0.01 0.58
CA GLY A 78 -13.06 -0.09 1.04
C GLY A 78 -13.89 -1.18 0.34
N THR A 79 -15.18 -1.23 0.65
CA THR A 79 -16.13 -2.13 -0.02
C THR A 79 -17.26 -1.32 -0.64
N ARG A 80 -17.87 -1.86 -1.69
CA ARG A 80 -19.12 -1.34 -2.26
C ARG A 80 -20.24 -2.31 -1.93
N PRO A 81 -21.44 -1.81 -1.56
CA PRO A 81 -22.58 -2.69 -1.36
C PRO A 81 -22.93 -3.40 -2.66
N VAL A 82 -23.36 -4.66 -2.56
CA VAL A 82 -23.82 -5.43 -3.72
C VAL A 82 -25.19 -4.89 -4.16
N GLY A 83 -25.34 -4.60 -5.46
CA GLY A 83 -26.61 -4.19 -6.07
C GLY A 83 -27.00 -2.71 -5.91
N ALA A 84 -26.04 -1.85 -5.57
CA ALA A 84 -26.20 -0.40 -5.64
C ALA A 84 -25.89 0.17 -7.03
#